data_AF-A0A2A9GK12-F1
#
_entry.id   AF-A0A2A9GK12-F1
#
_cell.length_a   1.000
_cell.length_b   1.000
_cell.length_c   1.000
_cell.angle_alpha   90.00
_cell.angle_beta   90.00
_cell.angle_gamma   90.00
#
_symmetry.space_group_name_H-M   'P 1'
#
loop_
_entity.id
_entity.type
_entity.pdbx_description
1 polymer ?
#
loop_
_entity_poly.entity_id
_entity_poly.type
_entity_poly.pdbx_seq_one_letter_code
_entity_poly.pdbx_strand_id
1 'polypeptide(L)'
;MNRLLGYVFVAALSLGAPVLAEEMREVPVYFAAGADNAVLSDRIKGYDSVIYTIGAEAGQTIDIKLSTNHTATYFNLYGPGTEPGDQAIMNSQFTPEINHYTGTLPSSGTYKISVYMMRSAARRDEVANFEIRIGITGATGAIVQGDYADGLQGGPDFWQVQTGDINDPLNLRAGPSTGATIIGRFPEGAILRNMGCRMSEGQRWCNVAATEGSLTGWVAGRYLREGAAPPPRRVEPETRDQQVQFAPGTSGAVLRSTLAPGAAVNYRLGAREKQFLTAQLQTGSPAVHFNIFTPDGELLYESRGGRRDYRGQLWLNGENRITVYNIGDAPAPFTMIVGIE
;
A
#
# COMPACT_ATOMS: atom_id res chain seq x y z
N MET A 1 -59.03 40.99 -30.61
CA MET A 1 -58.42 42.31 -30.31
C MET A 1 -58.30 42.43 -28.79
N ASN A 2 -57.06 42.35 -28.31
CA ASN A 2 -56.48 42.52 -26.96
C ASN A 2 -57.38 42.65 -25.72
N ARG A 3 -57.04 41.87 -24.67
CA ARG A 3 -56.61 42.41 -23.36
C ARG A 3 -55.56 41.50 -22.71
N LEU A 4 -54.34 42.03 -22.52
CA LEU A 4 -53.25 41.42 -21.77
C LEU A 4 -53.52 41.53 -20.26
N LEU A 5 -53.34 40.44 -19.51
CA LEU A 5 -53.10 40.46 -18.05
C LEU A 5 -51.59 40.44 -17.82
N GLY A 6 -51.04 41.50 -17.23
CA GLY A 6 -49.66 41.54 -16.77
C GLY A 6 -49.54 40.98 -15.36
N TYR A 7 -48.74 39.91 -15.19
CA TYR A 7 -48.31 39.45 -13.87
C TYR A 7 -47.01 40.16 -13.48
N VAL A 8 -47.03 40.85 -12.33
CA VAL A 8 -45.84 41.41 -11.69
C VAL A 8 -45.12 40.29 -10.95
N PHE A 9 -43.91 39.94 -11.39
CA PHE A 9 -43.03 38.99 -10.73
C PHE A 9 -42.18 39.77 -9.71
N VAL A 10 -42.47 39.63 -8.41
CA VAL A 10 -41.63 40.17 -7.34
C VAL A 10 -40.54 39.13 -7.05
N ALA A 11 -39.31 39.38 -7.52
CA ALA A 11 -38.15 38.59 -7.15
C ALA A 11 -37.69 39.00 -5.74
N ALA A 12 -37.92 38.13 -4.75
CA ALA A 12 -37.35 38.28 -3.42
C ALA A 12 -35.85 37.94 -3.47
N LEU A 13 -35.00 38.96 -3.40
CA LEU A 13 -33.56 38.81 -3.26
C LEU A 13 -33.25 38.39 -1.80
N SER A 14 -32.92 37.13 -1.59
CA SER A 14 -32.39 36.64 -0.31
C SER A 14 -30.93 37.08 -0.17
N LEU A 15 -30.69 38.13 0.63
CA LEU A 15 -29.36 38.49 1.12
C LEU A 15 -28.89 37.43 2.11
N GLY A 16 -28.15 36.43 1.64
CA GLY A 16 -27.38 35.55 2.51
C GLY A 16 -26.24 36.34 3.15
N ALA A 17 -26.26 36.51 4.47
CA ALA A 17 -25.12 37.05 5.19
C ALA A 17 -23.92 36.10 5.03
N PRO A 18 -22.68 36.61 4.85
CA PRO A 18 -21.51 35.76 4.87
C PRO A 18 -21.37 35.16 6.27
N VAL A 19 -21.45 33.84 6.37
CA VAL A 19 -21.01 33.11 7.55
C VAL A 19 -19.50 33.27 7.59
N LEU A 20 -18.97 34.01 8.57
CA LEU A 20 -17.54 33.96 8.87
C LEU A 20 -17.24 32.52 9.30
N ALA A 21 -16.47 31.81 8.49
CA ALA A 21 -16.15 30.40 8.72
C ALA A 21 -15.27 30.30 9.98
N GLU A 22 -15.74 29.53 10.95
CA GLU A 22 -14.94 29.08 12.09
C GLU A 22 -13.80 28.19 11.56
N GLU A 23 -12.54 28.61 11.74
CA GLU A 23 -11.39 27.79 11.33
C GLU A 23 -10.99 26.87 12.48
N MET A 24 -11.21 25.57 12.30
CA MET A 24 -10.63 24.53 13.14
C MET A 24 -9.43 23.92 12.42
N ARG A 25 -8.22 24.26 12.87
CA ARG A 25 -6.98 23.74 12.27
C ARG A 25 -6.45 22.58 13.09
N GLU A 26 -6.29 21.41 12.45
CA GLU A 26 -5.61 20.28 13.06
C GLU A 26 -4.09 20.32 12.81
N VAL A 27 -3.30 20.08 13.86
CA VAL A 27 -1.84 20.09 13.83
C VAL A 27 -1.29 18.81 14.45
N PRO A 28 -0.71 17.88 13.67
CA PRO A 28 -0.05 16.72 14.22
C PRO A 28 1.23 17.11 14.95
N VAL A 29 1.38 16.63 16.18
CA VAL A 29 2.54 16.87 17.03
C VAL A 29 3.45 15.65 16.99
N TYR A 30 4.72 15.89 16.67
CA TYR A 30 5.77 14.88 16.67
C TYR A 30 6.91 15.35 17.56
N PHE A 31 7.53 14.41 18.26
CA PHE A 31 8.73 14.70 19.04
C PHE A 31 9.96 14.53 18.17
N ALA A 32 11.01 15.30 18.49
CA ALA A 32 12.33 15.04 17.94
C ALA A 32 12.81 13.65 18.37
N ALA A 33 13.77 13.09 17.63
CA ALA A 33 14.27 11.75 17.91
C ALA A 33 14.77 11.63 19.36
N GLY A 34 14.23 10.67 20.11
CA GLY A 34 14.54 10.46 21.53
C GLY A 34 14.01 11.52 22.51
N ALA A 35 13.25 12.51 22.05
CA ALA A 35 12.56 13.47 22.91
C ALA A 35 11.21 12.91 23.39
N ASP A 36 10.79 13.36 24.57
CA ASP A 36 9.52 13.01 25.21
C ASP A 36 8.52 14.18 25.18
N ASN A 37 8.87 15.29 24.52
CA ASN A 37 8.03 16.48 24.46
C ASN A 37 8.28 17.32 23.20
N ALA A 38 7.32 18.19 22.91
CA ALA A 38 7.43 19.27 21.95
C ALA A 38 6.89 20.57 22.54
N VAL A 39 7.41 21.69 22.06
CA VAL A 39 6.96 23.05 22.38
C VAL A 39 6.57 23.73 21.08
N LEU A 40 5.36 24.28 21.01
CA LEU A 40 4.80 24.92 19.81
C LEU A 40 4.30 26.31 20.16
N SER A 41 4.62 27.29 19.34
CA SER A 41 4.08 28.66 19.43
C SER A 41 3.01 28.86 18.37
N ASP A 42 1.88 29.46 18.75
CA ASP A 42 0.76 29.63 17.85
C ASP A 42 -0.17 30.80 18.24
N ARG A 43 -1.20 31.03 17.42
CA ARG A 43 -2.17 32.11 17.61
C ARG A 43 -3.57 31.69 17.16
N ILE A 44 -4.58 32.09 17.92
CA ILE A 44 -6.00 32.00 17.54
C ILE A 44 -6.66 33.38 17.60
N LYS A 45 -7.70 33.58 16.78
CA LYS A 45 -8.51 34.80 16.74
C LYS A 45 -10.00 34.45 16.76
N GLY A 46 -10.80 35.22 17.49
CA GLY A 46 -12.25 35.04 17.48
C GLY A 46 -12.66 33.61 17.84
N TYR A 47 -13.38 32.94 16.94
CA TYR A 47 -13.84 31.56 17.12
C TYR A 47 -12.84 30.50 16.62
N ASP A 48 -11.70 30.91 16.07
CA ASP A 48 -10.69 29.97 15.58
C ASP A 48 -10.19 29.09 16.73
N SER A 49 -9.91 27.84 16.40
CA SER A 49 -9.29 26.88 17.32
C SER A 49 -8.18 26.10 16.64
N VAL A 50 -7.23 25.64 17.45
CA VAL A 50 -6.16 24.73 17.00
C VAL A 50 -6.30 23.43 17.77
N ILE A 51 -6.33 22.32 17.03
CA ILE A 51 -6.44 20.96 17.57
C ILE A 51 -5.09 20.28 17.36
N TYR A 52 -4.32 20.14 18.44
CA TYR A 52 -3.07 19.38 18.39
C TYR A 52 -3.37 17.89 18.55
N THR A 53 -2.91 17.07 17.60
CA THR A 53 -3.09 15.61 17.65
C THR A 53 -1.79 14.92 18.01
N ILE A 54 -1.80 14.07 19.04
CA ILE A 54 -0.59 13.40 19.55
C ILE A 54 -0.86 11.91 19.80
N GLY A 55 0.00 11.04 19.27
CA GLY A 55 -0.07 9.60 19.51
C GLY A 55 0.55 9.20 20.85
N ALA A 56 -0.19 8.45 21.66
CA ALA A 56 0.25 7.96 22.96
C ALA A 56 -0.33 6.57 23.29
N GLU A 57 0.24 5.89 24.28
CA GLU A 57 -0.21 4.59 24.78
C GLU A 57 -0.87 4.68 26.16
N ALA A 58 -1.79 3.74 26.43
CA ALA A 58 -2.39 3.56 27.73
C ALA A 58 -1.31 3.36 28.81
N GLY A 59 -1.50 3.98 29.97
CA GLY A 59 -0.55 3.93 31.08
C GLY A 59 0.59 4.96 31.00
N GLN A 60 0.83 5.59 29.85
CA GLN A 60 1.74 6.74 29.77
C GLN A 60 1.15 7.96 30.51
N THR A 61 2.02 8.88 30.91
CA THR A 61 1.63 10.15 31.54
C THR A 61 1.77 11.28 30.53
N ILE A 62 0.68 11.99 30.27
CA ILE A 62 0.69 13.22 29.49
C ILE A 62 0.93 14.42 30.40
N ASP A 63 1.71 15.38 29.92
CA ASP A 63 1.98 16.67 30.55
C ASP A 63 1.69 17.79 29.54
N ILE A 64 0.73 18.65 29.82
CA ILE A 64 0.30 19.73 28.91
C ILE A 64 0.38 21.04 29.67
N LYS A 65 1.15 21.99 29.14
CA LYS A 65 1.23 23.35 29.67
C LYS A 65 0.99 24.37 28.58
N LEU A 66 -0.03 25.20 28.75
CA LEU A 66 -0.38 26.31 27.87
C LEU A 66 0.01 27.63 28.53
N SER A 67 0.92 28.36 27.89
CA SER A 67 1.41 29.67 28.34
C SER A 67 0.84 30.77 27.45
N THR A 68 0.06 31.68 28.03
CA THR A 68 -0.59 32.77 27.31
C THR A 68 -0.81 33.96 28.23
N ASN A 69 -0.74 35.17 27.69
CA ASN A 69 -1.14 36.39 28.40
C ASN A 69 -2.64 36.69 28.27
N HIS A 70 -3.37 35.92 27.45
CA HIS A 70 -4.79 36.10 27.24
C HIS A 70 -5.60 35.36 28.31
N THR A 71 -6.42 36.08 29.06
CA THR A 71 -7.10 35.56 30.27
C THR A 71 -8.34 34.70 30.00
N ALA A 72 -8.70 34.51 28.74
CA ALA A 72 -9.85 33.70 28.33
C ALA A 72 -9.50 32.64 27.29
N THR A 73 -8.23 32.21 27.26
CA THR A 73 -7.71 31.13 26.41
C THR A 73 -7.41 29.89 27.24
N TYR A 74 -7.96 28.76 26.81
CA TYR A 74 -7.91 27.48 27.51
C TYR A 74 -7.74 26.35 26.50
N PHE A 75 -7.42 25.15 26.99
CA PHE A 75 -7.51 23.91 26.23
C PHE A 75 -8.42 22.85 26.87
N ASN A 76 -8.93 21.95 26.03
CA ASN A 76 -9.55 20.69 26.41
C ASN A 76 -8.71 19.51 25.90
N LEU A 77 -8.67 18.41 26.67
CA LEU A 77 -8.05 17.14 26.27
C LEU A 77 -9.12 16.10 25.96
N TYR A 78 -9.02 15.48 24.78
CA TYR A 78 -9.91 14.45 24.28
C TYR A 78 -9.14 13.15 24.07
N GLY A 79 -9.78 12.03 24.41
CA GLY A 79 -9.22 10.69 24.23
C GLY A 79 -9.35 10.19 22.78
N PRO A 80 -8.69 9.07 22.46
CA PRO A 80 -8.84 8.40 21.18
C PRO A 80 -10.32 8.13 20.83
N GLY A 81 -10.73 8.55 19.63
CA GLY A 81 -12.10 8.39 19.13
C GLY A 81 -13.11 9.44 19.61
N THR A 82 -12.67 10.47 20.34
CA THR A 82 -13.51 11.60 20.76
C THR A 82 -13.03 12.92 20.16
N GLU A 83 -13.94 13.85 19.96
CA GLU A 83 -13.73 15.11 19.23
C GLU A 83 -14.15 16.35 20.05
N PRO A 84 -13.69 17.56 19.67
CA PRO A 84 -14.27 18.80 20.20
C PRO A 84 -15.79 18.86 19.98
N GLY A 85 -16.53 18.80 21.09
CA GLY A 85 -17.99 18.64 21.10
C GLY A 85 -18.45 17.45 21.94
N ASP A 86 -17.60 16.43 22.06
CA ASP A 86 -17.79 15.30 22.96
C ASP A 86 -17.35 15.63 24.40
N GLN A 87 -17.48 14.64 25.29
CA GLN A 87 -16.97 14.73 26.65
C GLN A 87 -15.43 14.74 26.65
N ALA A 88 -14.85 15.87 27.07
CA ALA A 88 -13.41 15.96 27.30
C ALA A 88 -12.99 15.14 28.53
N ILE A 89 -11.78 14.58 28.48
CA ILE A 89 -11.10 14.00 29.65
C ILE A 89 -10.88 15.09 30.71
N MET A 90 -10.55 16.29 30.24
CA MET A 90 -10.19 17.42 31.08
C MET A 90 -10.48 18.74 30.36
N ASN A 91 -10.85 19.77 31.13
CA ASN A 91 -10.85 21.16 30.72
C ASN A 91 -9.88 21.97 31.62
N SER A 92 -8.94 22.66 30.98
CA SER A 92 -7.85 23.38 31.65
C SER A 92 -8.29 24.59 32.46
N GLN A 93 -9.48 25.12 32.23
CA GLN A 93 -10.07 26.18 33.03
C GLN A 93 -10.30 25.76 34.49
N PHE A 94 -10.50 24.46 34.73
CA PHE A 94 -10.86 23.91 36.04
C PHE A 94 -9.73 23.12 36.69
N THR A 95 -8.50 23.32 36.24
CA THR A 95 -7.30 22.68 36.82
C THR A 95 -6.79 23.43 38.05
N PRO A 96 -6.10 22.76 38.99
CA PRO A 96 -5.48 23.43 40.15
C PRO A 96 -4.47 24.52 39.75
N GLU A 97 -3.64 24.24 38.75
CA GLU A 97 -2.81 25.24 38.05
C GLU A 97 -3.44 25.47 36.68
N ILE A 98 -4.09 26.62 36.50
CA ILE A 98 -4.78 26.99 35.25
C ILE A 98 -3.84 26.74 34.06
N ASN A 99 -4.39 26.12 33.00
CA ASN A 99 -3.64 25.84 31.78
C ASN A 99 -2.46 24.86 31.96
N HIS A 100 -2.45 24.08 33.03
CA HIS A 100 -1.50 22.98 33.24
C HIS A 100 -2.21 21.69 33.68
N TYR A 101 -1.81 20.57 33.08
CA TYR A 101 -2.32 19.26 33.45
C TYR A 101 -1.31 18.15 33.26
N THR A 102 -1.25 17.28 34.25
CA THR A 102 -0.53 16.02 34.21
C THR A 102 -1.51 14.89 34.53
N GLY A 103 -1.51 13.81 33.75
CA GLY A 103 -2.41 12.68 33.99
C GLY A 103 -2.03 11.41 33.26
N THR A 104 -2.45 10.26 33.81
CA THR A 104 -2.26 8.95 33.18
C THR A 104 -3.30 8.73 32.09
N LEU A 105 -2.84 8.29 30.92
CA LEU A 105 -3.65 8.06 29.74
C LEU A 105 -4.40 6.72 29.84
N PRO A 106 -5.74 6.71 29.71
CA PRO A 106 -6.54 5.50 29.93
C PRO A 106 -6.51 4.51 28.75
N SER A 107 -6.26 5.00 27.53
CA SER A 107 -6.29 4.19 26.31
C SER A 107 -5.15 4.57 25.36
N SER A 108 -4.75 3.63 24.51
CA SER A 108 -3.78 3.90 23.46
C SER A 108 -4.48 4.49 22.24
N GLY A 109 -3.85 5.46 21.58
CA GLY A 109 -4.38 6.06 20.36
C GLY A 109 -3.92 7.49 20.15
N THR A 110 -4.60 8.19 19.25
CA THR A 110 -4.37 9.60 19.00
C THR A 110 -5.25 10.44 19.93
N TYR A 111 -4.64 11.24 20.79
CA TYR A 111 -5.30 12.22 21.64
C TYR A 111 -5.42 13.55 20.90
N LYS A 112 -6.44 14.33 21.24
CA LYS A 112 -6.66 15.68 20.68
C LYS A 112 -6.64 16.73 21.79
N ILE A 113 -5.89 17.80 21.59
CA ILE A 113 -5.79 18.94 22.50
C ILE A 113 -6.31 20.17 21.77
N SER A 114 -7.53 20.59 22.09
CA SER A 114 -8.18 21.73 21.44
C SER A 114 -7.92 22.99 22.25
N VAL A 115 -7.16 23.93 21.69
CA VAL A 115 -6.94 25.27 22.26
C VAL A 115 -7.97 26.22 21.68
N TYR A 116 -8.70 26.92 22.55
CA TYR A 116 -9.83 27.77 22.19
C TYR A 116 -9.93 29.01 23.09
N MET A 117 -10.72 29.99 22.65
CA MET A 117 -11.10 31.14 23.48
C MET A 117 -12.54 31.01 23.98
N MET A 118 -12.81 31.49 25.20
CA MET A 118 -14.18 31.59 25.69
C MET A 118 -15.03 32.44 24.74
N ARG A 119 -16.30 32.07 24.62
CA ARG A 119 -17.27 32.72 23.73
C ARG A 119 -17.34 34.24 23.89
N SER A 120 -17.14 34.78 25.09
CA SER A 120 -17.15 36.22 25.33
C SER A 120 -16.00 36.96 24.65
N ALA A 121 -14.79 36.40 24.68
CA ALA A 121 -13.61 36.94 23.98
C ALA A 121 -13.68 36.69 22.47
N ALA A 122 -14.12 35.49 22.08
CA ALA A 122 -14.30 35.11 20.68
C ALA A 122 -15.24 36.06 19.93
N ARG A 123 -16.39 36.42 20.55
CA ARG A 123 -17.35 37.40 19.99
C ARG A 123 -16.79 38.79 19.77
N ARG A 124 -15.71 39.14 20.47
CA ARG A 124 -15.03 40.44 20.35
C ARG A 124 -13.85 40.40 19.38
N ASP A 125 -13.69 39.30 18.62
CA ASP A 125 -12.59 39.08 17.70
C ASP A 125 -11.21 39.28 18.34
N GLU A 126 -11.11 38.95 19.63
CA GLU A 126 -9.84 39.01 20.35
C GLU A 126 -8.83 38.03 19.78
N VAL A 127 -7.56 38.26 20.08
CA VAL A 127 -6.43 37.47 19.60
C VAL A 127 -5.65 36.95 20.81
N ALA A 128 -5.38 35.65 20.82
CA ALA A 128 -4.53 35.01 21.80
C ALA A 128 -3.28 34.46 21.11
N ASN A 129 -2.11 34.97 21.50
CA ASN A 129 -0.83 34.35 21.17
C ASN A 129 -0.43 33.47 22.36
N PHE A 130 0.04 32.26 22.09
CA PHE A 130 0.36 31.31 23.13
C PHE A 130 1.51 30.38 22.73
N GLU A 131 2.09 29.76 23.75
CA GLU A 131 2.99 28.62 23.63
C GLU A 131 2.36 27.41 24.31
N ILE A 132 2.41 26.25 23.69
CA ILE A 132 1.97 24.99 24.29
C ILE A 132 3.11 23.99 24.33
N ARG A 133 3.37 23.45 25.52
CA ARG A 133 4.25 22.30 25.74
C ARG A 133 3.39 21.05 25.88
N ILE A 134 3.73 20.01 25.13
CA ILE A 134 3.07 18.71 25.19
C ILE A 134 4.16 17.66 25.42
N GLY A 135 4.12 16.98 26.55
CA GLY A 135 5.01 15.89 26.92
C GLY A 135 4.27 14.58 27.13
N ILE A 136 4.90 13.47 26.80
CA ILE A 136 4.43 12.11 27.11
C ILE A 136 5.61 11.34 27.68
N THR A 137 5.44 10.85 28.91
CA THR A 137 6.44 10.06 29.62
C THR A 137 5.87 8.71 30.06
N GLY A 138 6.73 7.79 30.49
CA GLY A 138 6.36 6.44 30.90
C GLY A 138 6.68 5.37 29.85
N ALA A 139 6.80 4.13 30.32
CA ALA A 139 7.11 2.99 29.47
C ALA A 139 5.91 2.65 28.57
N THR A 140 6.21 2.34 27.32
CA THR A 140 5.26 1.75 26.37
C THR A 140 4.98 0.29 26.72
N GLY A 141 3.77 -0.17 26.43
CA GLY A 141 3.38 -1.57 26.63
C GLY A 141 4.07 -2.54 25.68
N ALA A 142 3.71 -3.83 25.78
CA ALA A 142 4.12 -4.83 24.78
C ALA A 142 3.50 -4.49 23.42
N ILE A 143 4.25 -4.68 22.33
CA ILE A 143 3.71 -4.56 20.97
C ILE A 143 2.74 -5.71 20.77
N VAL A 144 1.46 -5.40 20.53
CA VAL A 144 0.48 -6.44 20.28
C VAL A 144 0.46 -6.78 18.80
N GLN A 145 0.60 -8.07 18.50
CA GLN A 145 0.54 -8.65 17.17
C GLN A 145 -0.82 -9.31 16.96
N GLY A 146 -1.63 -8.77 16.04
CA GLY A 146 -2.89 -9.38 15.60
C GLY A 146 -4.11 -9.12 16.49
N ASP A 147 -5.27 -9.34 15.88
CA ASP A 147 -6.61 -8.85 16.20
C ASP A 147 -7.10 -9.11 17.63
N TYR A 148 -7.13 -8.04 18.43
CA TYR A 148 -8.09 -7.90 19.52
C TYR A 148 -8.82 -6.56 19.38
N ALA A 149 -10.16 -6.67 19.42
CA ALA A 149 -11.11 -5.59 19.29
C ALA A 149 -11.10 -4.64 20.50
N ASP A 150 -10.03 -3.86 20.67
CA ASP A 150 -10.03 -2.63 21.47
C ASP A 150 -8.92 -1.64 21.03
N GLY A 151 -9.34 -0.57 20.36
CA GLY A 151 -8.67 0.75 20.38
C GLY A 151 -7.37 0.94 19.57
N LEU A 152 -6.51 -0.07 19.38
CA LEU A 152 -5.32 -0.02 18.51
C LEU A 152 -4.83 -1.41 18.05
N GLN A 153 -5.54 -2.49 18.40
CA GLN A 153 -5.02 -3.86 18.33
C GLN A 153 -5.67 -4.76 17.26
N GLY A 154 -6.64 -4.25 16.51
CA GLY A 154 -7.26 -4.92 15.35
C GLY A 154 -6.72 -4.40 14.02
N GLY A 155 -5.41 -4.53 13.78
CA GLY A 155 -4.79 -4.09 12.54
C GLY A 155 -4.97 -5.13 11.41
N PRO A 156 -4.97 -4.71 10.14
CA PRO A 156 -5.05 -5.65 9.02
C PRO A 156 -3.84 -6.58 9.00
N ASP A 157 -3.97 -7.77 8.41
CA ASP A 157 -2.85 -8.71 8.22
C ASP A 157 -1.75 -8.11 7.32
N PHE A 158 -2.16 -7.24 6.39
CA PHE A 158 -1.29 -6.61 5.43
C PHE A 158 -1.49 -5.09 5.40
N TRP A 159 -0.37 -4.40 5.21
CA TRP A 159 -0.34 -2.98 4.90
C TRP A 159 0.04 -2.79 3.44
N GLN A 160 -0.51 -1.74 2.83
CA GLN A 160 -0.01 -1.21 1.57
C GLN A 160 0.65 0.16 1.80
N VAL A 161 1.82 0.36 1.22
CA VAL A 161 2.54 1.65 1.25
C VAL A 161 1.78 2.70 0.42
N GLN A 162 1.59 3.87 1.03
CA GLN A 162 0.96 5.06 0.44
C GLN A 162 1.75 6.32 0.85
N THR A 163 2.76 6.68 0.06
CA THR A 163 3.52 7.93 0.14
C THR A 163 2.93 9.03 -0.74
N GLY A 164 2.18 8.66 -1.78
CA GLY A 164 1.58 9.61 -2.74
C GLY A 164 2.51 10.08 -3.85
N ASP A 165 3.79 9.69 -3.81
CA ASP A 165 4.77 9.92 -4.87
C ASP A 165 5.63 8.65 -5.04
N ILE A 166 5.64 8.10 -6.26
CA ILE A 166 6.42 6.91 -6.60
C ILE A 166 7.94 7.11 -6.46
N ASN A 167 8.40 8.37 -6.47
CA ASN A 167 9.81 8.72 -6.31
C ASN A 167 10.21 8.97 -4.86
N ASP A 168 9.26 8.98 -3.92
CA ASP A 168 9.51 9.12 -2.48
C ASP A 168 9.18 7.81 -1.76
N PRO A 169 10.15 6.87 -1.69
CA PRO A 169 9.92 5.57 -1.07
C PRO A 169 9.87 5.66 0.46
N LEU A 170 9.04 4.81 1.06
CA LEU A 170 8.91 4.70 2.51
C LEU A 170 10.17 4.09 3.14
N ASN A 171 10.83 4.84 4.02
CA ASN A 171 12.01 4.35 4.75
C ASN A 171 11.63 3.28 5.80
N LEU A 172 12.28 2.12 5.72
CA LEU A 172 12.26 1.08 6.75
C LEU A 172 13.40 1.32 7.73
N ARG A 173 13.08 1.37 9.02
CA ARG A 173 14.02 1.72 10.10
C ARG A 173 14.23 0.60 11.09
N ALA A 174 15.40 0.58 11.73
CA ALA A 174 15.73 -0.40 12.77
C ALA A 174 14.89 -0.26 14.05
N GLY A 175 14.30 0.91 14.29
CA GLY A 175 13.47 1.21 15.46
C GLY A 175 12.35 2.22 15.16
N PRO A 176 11.34 2.33 16.05
CA PRO A 176 10.18 3.22 15.88
C PRO A 176 10.55 4.67 16.21
N SER A 177 11.48 5.24 15.45
CA SER A 177 12.01 6.59 15.66
C SER A 177 12.47 7.20 14.35
N THR A 178 12.30 8.51 14.21
CA THR A 178 12.82 9.28 13.07
C THR A 178 14.36 9.35 13.05
N GLY A 179 15.01 9.13 14.19
CA GLY A 179 16.46 9.05 14.34
C GLY A 179 17.04 7.63 14.14
N ALA A 180 16.21 6.60 14.06
CA ALA A 180 16.68 5.23 13.90
C ALA A 180 17.27 4.98 12.50
N THR A 181 18.31 4.14 12.42
CA THR A 181 19.00 3.77 11.18
C THR A 181 18.02 3.27 10.12
N ILE A 182 18.14 3.79 8.90
CA ILE A 182 17.40 3.30 7.74
C ILE A 182 18.07 2.01 7.26
N ILE A 183 17.31 0.90 7.27
CA ILE A 183 17.78 -0.45 6.91
C ILE A 183 17.20 -0.94 5.58
N GLY A 184 16.25 -0.20 5.00
CA GLY A 184 15.63 -0.53 3.73
C GLY A 184 14.67 0.56 3.29
N ARG A 185 14.06 0.37 2.12
CA ARG A 185 13.03 1.26 1.58
C ARG A 185 11.99 0.45 0.82
N PHE A 186 10.74 0.88 0.89
CA PHE A 186 9.63 0.28 0.15
C PHE A 186 9.02 1.29 -0.83
N PRO A 187 8.77 0.90 -2.09
CA PRO A 187 8.12 1.78 -3.05
C PRO A 187 6.63 1.98 -2.75
N GLU A 188 6.04 2.99 -3.38
CA GLU A 188 4.59 3.19 -3.41
C GLU A 188 3.85 1.90 -3.82
N GLY A 189 2.78 1.56 -3.10
CA GLY A 189 1.95 0.39 -3.39
C GLY A 189 2.52 -0.96 -2.93
N ALA A 190 3.73 -1.01 -2.35
CA ALA A 190 4.29 -2.25 -1.81
C ALA A 190 3.39 -2.87 -0.72
N ILE A 191 3.22 -4.19 -0.77
CA ILE A 191 2.45 -4.95 0.23
C ILE A 191 3.39 -5.54 1.28
N LEU A 192 3.09 -5.25 2.54
CA LEU A 192 3.88 -5.57 3.72
C LEU A 192 3.03 -6.38 4.70
N ARG A 193 3.64 -7.34 5.40
CA ARG A 193 2.98 -8.04 6.51
C ARG A 193 2.98 -7.15 7.74
N ASN A 194 1.84 -7.07 8.43
CA ASN A 194 1.72 -6.34 9.68
C ASN A 194 2.32 -7.15 10.83
N MET A 195 3.34 -6.61 11.50
CA MET A 195 4.00 -7.23 12.66
C MET A 195 3.68 -6.49 13.97
N GLY A 196 2.63 -5.67 13.97
CA GLY A 196 2.16 -4.87 15.11
C GLY A 196 2.59 -3.40 15.01
N CYS A 197 1.78 -2.52 15.61
CA CYS A 197 2.06 -1.09 15.68
C CYS A 197 2.14 -0.62 17.14
N ARG A 198 2.76 0.54 17.34
CA ARG A 198 2.90 1.20 18.65
C ARG A 198 3.00 2.72 18.49
N MET A 199 2.79 3.46 19.57
CA MET A 199 3.06 4.90 19.57
C MET A 199 4.50 5.15 20.05
N SER A 200 5.19 6.06 19.35
CA SER A 200 6.54 6.49 19.70
C SER A 200 6.80 7.85 19.07
N GLU A 201 7.44 8.76 19.80
CA GLU A 201 7.74 10.13 19.35
C GLU A 201 6.48 10.88 18.85
N GLY A 202 5.34 10.66 19.51
CA GLY A 202 4.07 11.31 19.17
C GLY A 202 3.34 10.77 17.94
N GLN A 203 3.84 9.70 17.32
CA GLN A 203 3.24 9.13 16.10
C GLN A 203 3.13 7.61 16.14
N ARG A 204 2.27 7.08 15.27
CA ARG A 204 2.13 5.64 15.05
C ARG A 204 3.30 5.11 14.23
N TRP A 205 3.99 4.11 14.77
CA TRP A 205 4.99 3.31 14.08
C TRP A 205 4.49 1.88 13.95
N CYS A 206 4.69 1.29 12.78
CA CYS A 206 4.31 -0.10 12.53
C CYS A 206 5.55 -0.92 12.20
N ASN A 207 5.73 -2.03 12.92
CA ASN A 207 6.68 -3.05 12.55
C ASN A 207 6.09 -3.83 11.39
N VAL A 208 6.88 -4.00 10.33
CA VAL A 208 6.45 -4.59 9.08
C VAL A 208 7.51 -5.56 8.59
N ALA A 209 7.05 -6.63 7.94
CA ALA A 209 7.93 -7.54 7.23
C ALA A 209 7.62 -7.51 5.73
N ALA A 210 8.65 -7.55 4.90
CA ALA A 210 8.48 -7.70 3.46
C ALA A 210 7.75 -9.02 3.15
N THR A 211 6.90 -9.01 2.14
CA THR A 211 6.21 -10.22 1.66
C THR A 211 7.17 -11.17 0.92
N GLU A 212 8.31 -10.64 0.47
CA GLU A 212 9.40 -11.36 -0.16
C GLU A 212 10.73 -11.02 0.52
N GLY A 213 11.62 -12.00 0.66
CA GLY A 213 12.90 -11.81 1.37
C GLY A 213 12.76 -11.84 2.89
N SER A 214 13.68 -11.17 3.59
CA SER A 214 13.81 -11.21 5.06
C SER A 214 13.83 -9.83 5.73
N LEU A 215 13.50 -8.76 5.00
CA LEU A 215 13.49 -7.41 5.56
C LEU A 215 12.34 -7.23 6.56
N THR A 216 12.69 -6.90 7.79
CA THR A 216 11.74 -6.58 8.87
C THR A 216 12.22 -5.33 9.60
N GLY A 217 11.31 -4.42 9.95
CA GLY A 217 11.64 -3.20 10.66
C GLY A 217 10.45 -2.26 10.82
N TRP A 218 10.71 -1.02 11.21
CA TRP A 218 9.70 -0.03 11.55
C TRP A 218 9.50 1.01 10.46
N VAL A 219 8.25 1.32 10.17
CA VAL A 219 7.86 2.40 9.24
C VAL A 219 6.87 3.34 9.93
N ALA A 220 6.81 4.59 9.46
CA ALA A 220 5.83 5.55 9.96
C ALA A 220 4.44 5.19 9.42
N GLY A 221 3.50 4.93 10.34
CA GLY A 221 2.19 4.38 10.03
C GLY A 221 1.22 5.33 9.30
N ARG A 222 1.61 6.60 9.10
CA ARG A 222 0.86 7.55 8.25
C ARG A 222 0.98 7.26 6.76
N TYR A 223 2.01 6.52 6.36
CA TYR A 223 2.23 6.11 4.97
C TYR A 223 1.72 4.70 4.69
N LEU A 224 0.85 4.19 5.56
CA LEU A 224 0.26 2.86 5.44
C LEU A 224 -1.26 2.98 5.36
N ARG A 225 -1.83 2.23 4.44
CA ARG A 225 -3.27 1.96 4.37
C ARG A 225 -3.52 0.46 4.43
N GLU A 226 -4.71 0.07 4.85
CA GLU A 226 -5.12 -1.33 4.86
C GLU A 226 -4.90 -1.97 3.48
N GLY A 227 -4.21 -3.10 3.47
CA GLY A 227 -3.84 -3.84 2.26
C GLY A 227 -4.41 -5.25 2.28
N ALA A 228 -4.56 -5.82 1.08
CA ALA A 228 -4.90 -7.23 0.92
C ALA A 228 -3.63 -8.08 0.82
N ALA A 229 -3.75 -9.38 1.08
CA ALA A 229 -2.68 -10.34 0.80
C ALA A 229 -2.24 -10.22 -0.67
N PRO A 230 -0.92 -10.34 -0.97
CA PRO A 230 -0.46 -10.41 -2.34
C PRO A 230 -1.17 -11.55 -3.08
N PRO A 231 -1.52 -11.37 -4.37
CA PRO A 231 -2.02 -12.48 -5.16
C PRO A 231 -0.98 -13.62 -5.15
N PRO A 232 -1.41 -14.89 -5.10
CA PRO A 232 -0.47 -16.00 -5.18
C PRO A 232 0.37 -15.85 -6.45
N ARG A 233 1.69 -16.00 -6.34
CA ARG A 233 2.56 -16.00 -7.52
C ARG A 233 2.07 -17.11 -8.45
N ARG A 234 1.52 -16.73 -9.61
CA ARG A 234 1.36 -17.67 -10.71
C ARG A 234 2.77 -17.97 -11.20
N VAL A 235 3.19 -19.23 -11.09
CA VAL A 235 4.38 -19.69 -11.82
C VAL A 235 4.03 -19.51 -13.29
N GLU A 236 4.63 -18.50 -13.92
CA GLU A 236 4.41 -18.25 -15.34
C GLU A 236 4.87 -19.50 -16.11
N PRO A 237 4.05 -20.04 -17.03
CA PRO A 237 4.38 -21.27 -17.70
C PRO A 237 5.71 -21.14 -18.44
N GLU A 238 6.68 -21.98 -18.05
CA GLU A 238 8.03 -21.96 -18.60
C GLU A 238 7.99 -22.35 -20.09
N THR A 239 8.56 -21.51 -20.95
CA THR A 239 8.90 -21.90 -22.33
C THR A 239 10.39 -22.21 -22.39
N ARG A 240 10.73 -23.49 -22.57
CA ARG A 240 12.13 -23.94 -22.66
C ARG A 240 12.62 -23.91 -24.10
N ASP A 241 13.88 -23.58 -24.32
CA ASP A 241 14.53 -23.68 -25.63
C ASP A 241 15.53 -24.84 -25.63
N GLN A 242 15.48 -25.69 -26.67
CA GLN A 242 16.39 -26.81 -26.84
C GLN A 242 16.89 -26.89 -28.28
N GLN A 243 18.21 -26.83 -28.46
CA GLN A 243 18.84 -27.14 -29.75
C GLN A 243 18.76 -28.64 -30.01
N VAL A 244 18.28 -29.03 -31.19
CA VAL A 244 18.28 -30.41 -31.66
C VAL A 244 19.49 -30.63 -32.55
N GLN A 245 20.35 -31.55 -32.14
CA GLN A 245 21.47 -32.04 -32.94
C GLN A 245 21.30 -33.53 -33.17
N PHE A 246 21.42 -33.96 -34.42
CA PHE A 246 21.36 -35.37 -34.77
C PHE A 246 22.69 -36.06 -34.48
N ALA A 247 22.63 -37.33 -34.11
CA ALA A 247 23.83 -38.13 -33.92
C ALA A 247 24.56 -38.28 -35.28
N PRO A 248 25.90 -38.40 -35.29
CA PRO A 248 26.64 -38.62 -36.52
C PRO A 248 26.09 -39.81 -37.30
N GLY A 249 25.75 -39.60 -38.58
CA GLY A 249 25.18 -40.63 -39.45
C GLY A 249 23.67 -40.83 -39.32
N THR A 250 22.96 -40.03 -38.50
CA THR A 250 21.50 -40.05 -38.42
C THR A 250 20.88 -38.79 -39.02
N SER A 251 19.62 -38.92 -39.45
CA SER A 251 18.80 -37.83 -39.98
C SER A 251 17.64 -37.46 -39.06
N GLY A 252 17.66 -37.93 -37.80
CA GLY A 252 16.57 -37.70 -36.86
C GLY A 252 16.94 -37.91 -35.39
N ALA A 253 16.04 -37.49 -34.51
CA ALA A 253 16.14 -37.58 -33.05
C ALA A 253 14.79 -37.88 -32.39
N VAL A 254 14.85 -38.50 -31.21
CA VAL A 254 13.69 -38.78 -30.35
C VAL A 254 13.82 -37.96 -29.06
N LEU A 255 12.89 -37.06 -28.83
CA LEU A 255 12.93 -36.05 -27.78
C LEU A 255 11.82 -36.35 -26.76
N ARG A 256 12.18 -36.72 -25.53
CA ARG A 256 11.24 -37.07 -24.47
C ARG A 256 11.22 -35.98 -23.40
N SER A 257 10.04 -35.53 -23.01
CA SER A 257 9.88 -34.50 -21.98
C SER A 257 8.46 -34.53 -21.38
N THR A 258 8.26 -33.73 -20.32
CA THR A 258 6.96 -33.53 -19.66
C THR A 258 6.69 -32.03 -19.56
N LEU A 259 5.50 -31.60 -19.97
CA LEU A 259 5.08 -30.20 -19.90
C LEU A 259 4.07 -30.00 -18.78
N ALA A 260 4.33 -29.02 -17.91
CA ALA A 260 3.35 -28.51 -16.96
C ALA A 260 2.18 -27.81 -17.70
N PRO A 261 1.05 -27.57 -17.04
CA PRO A 261 -0.05 -26.76 -17.59
C PRO A 261 0.44 -25.41 -18.12
N GLY A 262 0.09 -25.08 -19.35
CA GLY A 262 0.49 -23.84 -20.03
C GLY A 262 1.94 -23.80 -20.55
N ALA A 263 2.80 -24.73 -20.13
CA ALA A 263 4.22 -24.74 -20.48
C ALA A 263 4.46 -25.16 -21.95
N ALA A 264 5.61 -24.76 -22.48
CA ALA A 264 6.04 -25.10 -23.83
C ALA A 264 7.54 -25.43 -23.91
N VAL A 265 7.94 -26.10 -24.99
CA VAL A 265 9.34 -26.26 -25.38
C VAL A 265 9.52 -26.00 -26.87
N ASN A 266 10.52 -25.20 -27.21
CA ASN A 266 10.95 -24.90 -28.56
C ASN A 266 12.15 -25.77 -28.93
N TYR A 267 11.94 -26.71 -29.84
CA TYR A 267 13.01 -27.47 -30.46
C TYR A 267 13.51 -26.74 -31.70
N ARG A 268 14.78 -26.37 -31.68
CA ARG A 268 15.48 -25.64 -32.73
C ARG A 268 16.28 -26.61 -33.60
N LEU A 269 15.94 -26.71 -34.88
CA LEU A 269 16.48 -27.71 -35.79
C LEU A 269 16.99 -27.05 -37.08
N GLY A 270 18.30 -27.14 -37.32
CA GLY A 270 18.92 -26.68 -38.56
C GLY A 270 18.58 -27.59 -39.74
N ALA A 271 18.13 -27.00 -40.84
CA ALA A 271 17.86 -27.72 -42.09
C ALA A 271 18.10 -26.81 -43.31
N ARG A 272 18.16 -27.42 -44.48
CA ARG A 272 18.37 -26.75 -45.77
C ARG A 272 17.09 -26.75 -46.59
N GLU A 273 17.02 -25.82 -47.55
CA GLU A 273 15.96 -25.81 -48.55
C GLU A 273 15.87 -27.15 -49.27
N LYS A 274 14.66 -27.50 -49.69
CA LYS A 274 14.26 -28.73 -50.39
C LYS A 274 14.38 -30.03 -49.59
N GLN A 275 14.91 -30.01 -48.37
CA GLN A 275 14.83 -31.15 -47.45
C GLN A 275 13.40 -31.33 -46.93
N PHE A 276 13.05 -32.55 -46.52
CA PHE A 276 11.76 -32.81 -45.88
C PHE A 276 11.91 -32.84 -44.36
N LEU A 277 11.17 -31.99 -43.66
CA LEU A 277 11.04 -32.07 -42.21
C LEU A 277 9.92 -33.05 -41.86
N THR A 278 10.24 -34.02 -41.01
CA THR A 278 9.28 -34.93 -40.38
C THR A 278 9.16 -34.61 -38.90
N ALA A 279 7.93 -34.61 -38.37
CA ALA A 279 7.66 -34.44 -36.95
C ALA A 279 6.49 -35.32 -36.54
N GLN A 280 6.65 -36.07 -35.45
CA GLN A 280 5.61 -36.94 -34.90
C GLN A 280 5.51 -36.76 -33.39
N LEU A 281 4.34 -36.36 -32.92
CA LEU A 281 4.03 -36.19 -31.51
C LEU A 281 3.30 -37.43 -30.96
N GLN A 282 3.93 -38.12 -30.02
CA GLN A 282 3.36 -39.23 -29.27
C GLN A 282 3.10 -38.79 -27.83
N THR A 283 1.86 -38.85 -27.38
CA THR A 283 1.47 -38.46 -26.01
C THR A 283 0.09 -39.04 -25.68
N GLY A 284 -0.12 -39.37 -24.41
CA GLY A 284 -1.43 -39.79 -23.90
C GLY A 284 -2.39 -38.63 -23.63
N SER A 285 -1.92 -37.37 -23.71
CA SER A 285 -2.75 -36.20 -23.44
C SER A 285 -3.31 -35.61 -24.74
N PRO A 286 -4.65 -35.43 -24.84
CA PRO A 286 -5.25 -34.73 -25.97
C PRO A 286 -4.87 -33.25 -26.01
N ALA A 287 -4.45 -32.67 -24.87
CA ALA A 287 -4.15 -31.26 -24.71
C ALA A 287 -2.69 -30.86 -25.05
N VAL A 288 -1.86 -31.82 -25.47
CA VAL A 288 -0.51 -31.54 -25.95
C VAL A 288 -0.51 -31.46 -27.47
N HIS A 289 0.02 -30.35 -27.98
CA HIS A 289 0.08 -30.02 -29.40
C HIS A 289 1.48 -29.52 -29.75
N PHE A 290 1.78 -29.48 -31.03
CA PHE A 290 2.95 -28.80 -31.58
C PHE A 290 2.61 -27.92 -32.78
N ASN A 291 3.42 -26.87 -32.95
CA ASN A 291 3.49 -26.01 -34.12
C ASN A 291 4.89 -26.07 -34.72
N ILE A 292 5.00 -25.92 -36.03
CA ILE A 292 6.28 -25.79 -36.73
C ILE A 292 6.33 -24.40 -37.35
N PHE A 293 7.46 -23.72 -37.15
CA PHE A 293 7.75 -22.42 -37.73
C PHE A 293 9.00 -22.50 -38.60
N THR A 294 8.96 -21.81 -39.74
CA THR A 294 10.10 -21.60 -40.63
C THR A 294 11.13 -20.65 -40.01
N PRO A 295 12.36 -20.54 -40.57
CA PRO A 295 13.41 -19.69 -40.02
C PRO A 295 13.08 -18.19 -39.96
N ASP A 296 12.16 -17.71 -40.80
CA ASP A 296 11.62 -16.34 -40.81
C ASP A 296 10.45 -16.14 -39.82
N GLY A 297 10.02 -17.20 -39.15
CA GLY A 297 8.99 -17.16 -38.11
C GLY A 297 7.57 -17.42 -38.62
N GLU A 298 7.36 -17.69 -39.90
CA GLU A 298 6.03 -18.06 -40.42
C GLU A 298 5.59 -19.44 -39.90
N LEU A 299 4.27 -19.60 -39.68
CA LEU A 299 3.70 -20.86 -39.24
C LEU A 299 3.63 -21.83 -40.43
N LEU A 300 4.43 -22.90 -40.37
CA LEU A 300 4.45 -23.98 -41.34
C LEU A 300 3.34 -25.00 -41.09
N TYR A 301 3.05 -25.29 -39.81
CA TYR A 301 2.10 -26.32 -39.41
C TYR A 301 1.57 -26.12 -37.99
N GLU A 302 0.30 -26.43 -37.77
CA GLU A 302 -0.33 -26.50 -36.44
C GLU A 302 -1.08 -27.83 -36.27
N SER A 303 -0.73 -28.58 -35.22
CA SER A 303 -1.35 -29.89 -34.95
C SER A 303 -2.70 -29.79 -34.22
N ARG A 304 -3.08 -28.64 -33.66
CA ARG A 304 -4.35 -28.48 -32.92
C ARG A 304 -5.58 -28.71 -33.81
N GLY A 305 -5.48 -28.37 -35.09
CA GLY A 305 -6.48 -28.67 -36.12
C GLY A 305 -6.04 -29.76 -37.11
N GLY A 306 -4.90 -30.41 -36.86
CA GLY A 306 -4.24 -31.30 -37.80
C GLY A 306 -3.99 -32.70 -37.26
N ARG A 307 -3.17 -33.47 -37.98
CA ARG A 307 -2.67 -34.76 -37.52
C ARG A 307 -1.51 -34.58 -36.54
N ARG A 308 -1.20 -35.62 -35.75
CA ARG A 308 -0.04 -35.63 -34.84
C ARG A 308 1.26 -36.03 -35.53
N ASP A 309 1.22 -36.27 -36.83
CA ASP A 309 2.33 -36.50 -37.74
C ASP A 309 2.35 -35.42 -38.84
N TYR A 310 3.54 -34.94 -39.17
CA TYR A 310 3.81 -33.98 -40.22
C TYR A 310 4.97 -34.47 -41.07
N ARG A 311 4.85 -34.29 -42.39
CA ARG A 311 5.94 -34.39 -43.36
C ARG A 311 5.75 -33.30 -44.40
N GLY A 312 6.73 -32.41 -44.56
CA GLY A 312 6.66 -31.36 -45.57
C GLY A 312 8.04 -30.87 -46.00
N GLN A 313 8.11 -30.37 -47.23
CA GLN A 313 9.33 -29.86 -47.81
C GLN A 313 9.61 -28.44 -47.33
N LEU A 314 10.85 -28.17 -46.94
CA LEU A 314 11.31 -26.85 -46.51
C LEU A 314 11.70 -26.00 -47.72
N TRP A 315 11.38 -24.71 -47.70
CA TRP A 315 11.74 -23.77 -48.77
C TRP A 315 12.80 -22.73 -48.37
N LEU A 316 13.24 -22.76 -47.11
CA LEU A 316 14.30 -21.88 -46.59
C LEU A 316 15.42 -22.69 -45.95
N ASN A 317 16.64 -22.18 -46.09
CA ASN A 317 17.77 -22.61 -45.28
C ASN A 317 17.70 -21.95 -43.91
N GLY A 318 18.01 -22.69 -42.84
CA GLY A 318 18.12 -22.11 -41.50
C GLY A 318 17.56 -23.01 -40.42
N GLU A 319 17.31 -22.40 -39.28
CA GLU A 319 16.79 -23.07 -38.10
C GLU A 319 15.27 -23.02 -38.07
N ASN A 320 14.64 -24.19 -38.18
CA ASN A 320 13.21 -24.33 -37.99
C ASN A 320 12.92 -24.51 -36.49
N ARG A 321 11.79 -23.99 -36.04
CA ARG A 321 11.37 -24.09 -34.63
C ARG A 321 10.12 -24.95 -34.51
N ILE A 322 10.21 -26.03 -33.74
CA ILE A 322 9.08 -26.89 -33.39
C ILE A 322 8.70 -26.60 -31.95
N THR A 323 7.56 -25.93 -31.73
CA THR A 323 7.07 -25.60 -30.40
C THR A 323 6.05 -26.64 -29.96
N VAL A 324 6.37 -27.41 -28.92
CA VAL A 324 5.42 -28.33 -28.27
C VAL A 324 4.87 -27.64 -27.03
N TYR A 325 3.56 -27.62 -26.85
CA TYR A 325 2.89 -26.88 -25.78
C TYR A 325 1.72 -27.68 -25.19
N ASN A 326 1.44 -27.44 -23.90
CA ASN A 326 0.35 -28.09 -23.16
C ASN A 326 -0.74 -27.08 -22.80
N ILE A 327 -1.91 -27.19 -23.42
CA ILE A 327 -3.08 -26.34 -23.12
C ILE A 327 -4.00 -26.91 -22.03
N GLY A 328 -3.62 -28.04 -21.44
CA GLY A 328 -4.37 -28.71 -20.38
C GLY A 328 -4.07 -28.15 -18.99
N ASP A 329 -4.76 -28.71 -18.00
CA ASP A 329 -4.67 -28.37 -16.58
C ASP A 329 -3.82 -29.36 -15.76
N ALA A 330 -3.32 -30.42 -16.39
CA ALA A 330 -2.44 -31.42 -15.78
C ALA A 330 -1.08 -31.53 -16.51
N PRO A 331 0.00 -31.92 -15.79
CA PRO A 331 1.27 -32.26 -16.41
C PRO A 331 1.13 -33.40 -17.41
N ALA A 332 1.74 -33.26 -18.59
CA ALA A 332 1.60 -34.22 -19.67
C ALA A 332 2.96 -34.65 -20.25
N PRO A 333 3.32 -35.95 -20.18
CA PRO A 333 4.50 -36.47 -20.85
C PRO A 333 4.25 -36.59 -22.36
N PHE A 334 5.30 -36.39 -23.14
CA PHE A 334 5.28 -36.57 -24.59
C PHE A 334 6.63 -37.06 -25.12
N THR A 335 6.57 -37.64 -26.31
CA THR A 335 7.73 -37.98 -27.13
C THR A 335 7.55 -37.30 -28.48
N MET A 336 8.49 -36.46 -28.87
CA MET A 336 8.56 -35.81 -30.17
C MET A 336 9.66 -36.46 -30.99
N ILE A 337 9.29 -37.04 -32.14
CA ILE A 337 10.20 -37.69 -33.08
C ILE A 337 10.36 -36.74 -34.26
N VAL A 338 11.59 -36.33 -34.55
CA VAL A 338 11.88 -35.36 -35.61
C VAL A 338 12.94 -35.88 -36.55
N GLY A 339 12.85 -35.51 -37.83
CA GLY A 339 13.86 -35.85 -38.83
C GLY A 339 13.92 -34.87 -39.99
N ILE A 340 15.03 -34.93 -40.72
CA ILE A 340 15.32 -34.15 -41.94
C ILE A 340 15.80 -35.12 -43.03
N GLU A 341 15.04 -35.24 -44.13
CA GLU A 341 15.35 -36.11 -45.28
C GLU A 341 15.89 -35.32 -46.48
#